data_AF-A0A183D836-F1
#
_entry.id   AF-A0A183D836-F1
#
_cell.length_a   1.000
_cell.length_b   1.000
_cell.length_c   1.000
_cell.angle_alpha   90.00
_cell.angle_beta   90.00
_cell.angle_gamma   90.00
#
_symmetry.space_group_name_H-M   'P 1'
#
loop_
_entity.id
_entity.type
_entity.pdbx_description
1 polymer ?
#
loop_
_entity_poly.entity_id
_entity_poly.type
_entity_poly.pdbx_seq_one_letter_code
_entity_poly.pdbx_strand_id
1 'polypeptide(L)'
;LESLLNFQTMVRDLTGLEIANASLLDESTACAEAMTLAVRFTKRAKLLVDPLLHPQNIAVIETRARPLNIELENLKVTNPSFDSNVAGVILQYPNTEGNVLFLDDLVKSAHDNNVSFLPFFFSNF
;
A
#
# COMPACT_ATOMS: atom_id res chain seq x y z
N LEU A 1 -10.01 26.99 -3.71
CA LEU A 1 -8.99 26.12 -4.34
C LEU A 1 -7.72 26.02 -3.49
N GLU A 2 -7.27 27.12 -2.86
CA GLU A 2 -6.09 27.12 -1.97
C GLU A 2 -6.14 26.09 -0.83
N SER A 3 -7.31 25.86 -0.23
CA SER A 3 -7.45 24.86 0.85
C SER A 3 -7.08 23.42 0.41
N LEU A 4 -7.38 23.04 -0.84
CA LEU A 4 -7.02 21.72 -1.37
C LEU A 4 -5.51 21.60 -1.64
N LEU A 5 -4.87 22.69 -2.06
CA LEU A 5 -3.42 22.73 -2.25
C LEU A 5 -2.70 22.60 -0.89
N ASN A 6 -3.26 23.21 0.16
CA ASN A 6 -2.75 23.08 1.52
C ASN A 6 -2.87 21.64 2.02
N PHE A 7 -3.98 20.95 1.74
CA PHE A 7 -4.14 19.53 2.05
C PHE A 7 -3.09 18.66 1.33
N GLN A 8 -2.90 18.86 0.02
CA GLN A 8 -1.88 18.12 -0.73
C GLN A 8 -0.47 18.37 -0.19
N THR A 9 -0.15 19.61 0.18
CA THR A 9 1.15 19.96 0.77
C THR A 9 1.34 19.27 2.12
N MET A 10 0.33 19.31 3.00
CA MET A 10 0.36 18.63 4.29
C MET A 10 0.57 17.11 4.14
N VAL A 11 -0.14 16.46 3.22
CA VAL A 11 0.01 15.01 2.99
C VAL A 11 1.42 14.69 2.47
N ARG A 12 1.97 15.50 1.55
CA ARG A 12 3.34 15.33 1.05
C ARG A 12 4.37 15.47 2.17
N ASP A 13 4.24 16.50 2.99
CA ASP A 13 5.17 16.76 4.09
C ASP A 13 5.14 15.64 5.15
N LEU A 14 3.96 15.08 5.44
CA LEU A 14 3.82 13.98 6.41
C LEU A 14 4.29 12.62 5.87
N THR A 15 4.08 12.35 4.58
CA THR A 15 4.43 11.05 3.97
C THR A 15 5.83 11.03 3.38
N GLY A 16 6.44 12.21 3.16
CA GLY A 16 7.70 12.34 2.43
C GLY A 16 7.57 12.03 0.92
N LEU A 17 6.36 11.93 0.38
CA LEU A 17 6.12 11.61 -1.03
C LEU A 17 6.07 12.86 -1.92
N GLU A 18 6.46 12.69 -3.19
CA GLU A 18 6.55 13.80 -4.15
C GLU A 18 5.18 14.35 -4.57
N ILE A 19 4.13 13.53 -4.57
CA ILE A 19 2.80 13.89 -5.07
C ILE A 19 1.73 13.29 -4.15
N ALA A 20 0.68 14.08 -3.87
CA ALA A 20 -0.54 13.63 -3.18
C ALA A 20 -1.77 14.08 -3.97
N ASN A 21 -2.87 13.32 -3.88
CA ASN A 21 -4.15 13.70 -4.49
C ASN A 21 -4.97 14.58 -3.53
N ALA A 22 -6.11 15.09 -4.01
CA ALA A 22 -6.95 16.02 -3.24
C ALA A 22 -7.85 15.35 -2.18
N SER A 23 -7.91 14.01 -2.16
CA SER A 23 -8.54 13.10 -1.18
C SER A 23 -8.97 11.80 -1.89
N LEU A 24 -9.35 10.80 -1.09
CA LEU A 24 -10.10 9.61 -1.52
C LEU A 24 -11.31 9.41 -0.57
N LEU A 25 -12.18 8.45 -0.89
CA LEU A 25 -13.42 8.21 -0.14
C LEU A 25 -13.15 7.72 1.29
N ASP A 26 -12.36 6.66 1.39
CA ASP A 26 -11.93 6.06 2.64
C ASP A 26 -10.58 5.33 2.44
N GLU A 27 -9.98 4.88 3.53
CA GLU A 27 -8.70 4.16 3.51
C GLU A 27 -8.79 2.85 2.70
N SER A 28 -9.85 2.08 2.91
CA SER A 28 -10.06 0.79 2.23
C SER A 28 -10.09 0.93 0.71
N THR A 29 -10.76 1.96 0.19
CA THR A 29 -10.80 2.27 -1.24
C THR A 29 -9.47 2.85 -1.71
N ALA A 30 -8.76 3.62 -0.88
CA ALA A 30 -7.40 4.06 -1.19
C ALA A 30 -6.43 2.87 -1.36
N CYS A 31 -6.51 1.86 -0.51
CA CYS A 31 -5.76 0.61 -0.64
C CYS A 31 -6.05 -0.10 -1.96
N ALA A 32 -7.33 -0.19 -2.35
CA ALA A 32 -7.72 -0.81 -3.61
C ALA A 32 -7.26 -0.03 -4.86
N GLU A 33 -7.27 1.31 -4.81
CA GLU A 33 -6.72 2.14 -5.89
C GLU A 33 -5.20 2.01 -5.98
N ALA A 34 -4.49 1.96 -4.86
CA ALA A 34 -3.05 1.74 -4.83
C ALA A 34 -2.66 0.36 -5.40
N MET A 35 -3.39 -0.71 -5.03
CA MET A 35 -3.28 -2.03 -5.65
C MET A 35 -3.41 -1.93 -7.18
N THR A 36 -4.47 -1.26 -7.64
CA THR A 36 -4.77 -1.12 -9.07
C THR A 36 -3.68 -0.33 -9.80
N LEU A 37 -3.15 0.72 -9.17
CA LEU A 37 -2.05 1.51 -9.69
C LEU A 37 -0.77 0.68 -9.84
N ALA A 38 -0.39 -0.10 -8.82
CA ALA A 38 0.79 -0.96 -8.86
C ALA A 38 0.70 -2.02 -9.96
N VAL A 39 -0.44 -2.70 -10.08
CA VAL A 39 -0.69 -3.70 -11.14
C VAL A 39 -0.64 -3.05 -12.52
N ARG A 40 -1.23 -1.87 -12.69
CA ARG A 40 -1.21 -1.15 -13.97
C ARG A 40 0.19 -0.67 -14.35
N PHE A 41 0.99 -0.24 -13.39
CA PHE A 41 2.35 0.25 -13.62
C PHE A 41 3.32 -0.89 -13.96
N THR A 42 3.32 -1.96 -13.16
CA THR A 42 4.24 -3.09 -13.30
C THR A 42 3.80 -4.12 -14.34
N LYS A 43 2.50 -4.15 -14.71
CA LYS A 43 1.86 -5.19 -15.54
C LYS A 43 1.90 -6.59 -14.94
N ARG A 44 2.10 -6.69 -13.63
CA ARG A 44 2.15 -7.95 -12.86
C ARG A 44 0.84 -8.14 -12.10
N ALA A 45 0.50 -9.39 -11.75
CA ALA A 45 -0.84 -9.73 -11.25
C ALA A 45 -0.89 -10.25 -9.80
N LYS A 46 0.20 -10.17 -9.02
CA LYS A 46 0.23 -10.58 -7.60
C LYS A 46 0.53 -9.41 -6.67
N LEU A 47 -0.16 -9.31 -5.53
CA LEU A 47 0.14 -8.38 -4.44
C LEU A 47 0.51 -9.15 -3.17
N LEU A 48 1.48 -8.63 -2.44
CA LEU A 48 1.75 -9.06 -1.07
C LEU A 48 1.01 -8.14 -0.10
N VAL A 49 0.18 -8.70 0.78
CA VAL A 49 -0.64 -7.96 1.74
C VAL A 49 -0.24 -8.34 3.16
N ASP A 50 0.07 -7.37 4.00
CA ASP A 50 0.33 -7.61 5.43
C ASP A 50 -0.94 -8.15 6.12
N PRO A 51 -0.89 -9.33 6.76
CA PRO A 51 -2.04 -9.87 7.48
C PRO A 51 -2.51 -9.00 8.66
N LEU A 52 -1.68 -8.05 9.12
CA LEU A 52 -2.00 -7.10 10.18
C LEU A 52 -2.53 -5.75 9.65
N LEU A 53 -2.98 -5.70 8.39
CA LEU A 53 -3.87 -4.65 7.90
C LEU A 53 -5.18 -4.64 8.69
N HIS A 54 -5.86 -3.49 8.69
CA HIS A 54 -7.20 -3.44 9.23
C HIS A 54 -8.14 -4.40 8.47
N PRO A 55 -9.01 -5.17 9.16
CA PRO A 55 -9.84 -6.19 8.53
C PRO A 55 -10.73 -5.67 7.40
N GLN A 56 -11.23 -4.43 7.52
CA GLN A 56 -12.02 -3.78 6.47
C GLN A 56 -11.20 -3.47 5.21
N ASN A 57 -9.91 -3.13 5.35
CA ASN A 57 -9.03 -2.85 4.22
C ASN A 57 -8.81 -4.14 3.43
N ILE A 58 -8.51 -5.24 4.13
CA ILE A 58 -8.33 -6.57 3.53
C ILE A 58 -9.60 -6.98 2.76
N ALA A 59 -10.78 -6.87 3.39
CA ALA A 59 -12.05 -7.25 2.77
C ALA A 59 -12.33 -6.48 1.47
N VAL A 60 -12.04 -5.18 1.44
CA VAL A 60 -12.22 -4.34 0.24
C VAL A 60 -11.19 -4.68 -0.83
N ILE A 61 -9.92 -4.87 -0.46
CA ILE A 61 -8.85 -5.29 -1.38
C ILE A 61 -9.22 -6.64 -2.04
N GLU A 62 -9.59 -7.65 -1.26
CA GLU A 62 -10.01 -8.96 -1.75
C GLU A 62 -11.21 -8.86 -2.71
N THR A 63 -12.19 -8.06 -2.34
CA THR A 63 -13.40 -7.85 -3.16
C THR A 63 -13.06 -7.20 -4.51
N ARG A 64 -12.10 -6.26 -4.52
CA ARG A 64 -11.65 -5.54 -5.73
C ARG A 64 -10.65 -6.35 -6.56
N ALA A 65 -9.85 -7.19 -5.94
CA ALA A 65 -8.86 -8.05 -6.59
C ALA A 65 -9.52 -9.16 -7.42
N ARG A 66 -10.57 -9.78 -6.87
CA ARG A 66 -11.29 -10.92 -7.48
C ARG A 66 -11.73 -10.69 -8.94
N PRO A 67 -12.46 -9.61 -9.29
CA PRO A 67 -12.89 -9.39 -10.68
C PRO A 67 -11.74 -9.05 -11.64
N LEU A 68 -10.58 -8.65 -11.11
CA LEU A 68 -9.39 -8.28 -11.88
C LEU A 68 -8.39 -9.44 -12.02
N ASN A 69 -8.69 -10.62 -11.45
CA ASN A 69 -7.78 -11.77 -11.37
C ASN A 69 -6.42 -11.41 -10.76
N ILE A 70 -6.43 -10.53 -9.74
CA ILE A 70 -5.23 -10.19 -8.97
C ILE A 70 -5.09 -11.21 -7.85
N GLU A 71 -3.93 -11.86 -7.79
CA GLU A 71 -3.54 -12.80 -6.73
C GLU A 71 -3.12 -12.02 -5.49
N LEU A 72 -3.62 -12.42 -4.32
CA LEU A 72 -3.24 -11.86 -3.03
C LEU A 72 -2.50 -12.91 -2.23
N GLU A 73 -1.32 -12.57 -1.72
CA GLU A 73 -0.51 -13.45 -0.89
C GLU A 73 -0.11 -12.71 0.40
N ASN A 74 -0.04 -13.42 1.53
CA ASN A 74 0.36 -12.79 2.79
C ASN A 74 1.83 -12.39 2.76
N LEU A 75 2.11 -11.14 3.10
CA LEU A 75 3.46 -10.63 3.25
C LEU A 75 4.16 -11.31 4.45
N LYS A 76 5.38 -11.76 4.22
CA LYS A 76 6.31 -12.20 5.28
C LYS A 76 7.35 -11.11 5.50
N VAL A 77 7.12 -10.23 6.47
CA VAL A 77 7.98 -9.04 6.71
C VAL A 77 9.44 -9.43 6.95
N THR A 78 9.70 -10.51 7.69
CA THR A 78 11.05 -10.95 8.05
C THR A 78 11.81 -11.66 6.92
N ASN A 79 11.11 -12.20 5.93
CA ASN A 79 11.73 -12.88 4.79
C ASN A 79 10.80 -12.80 3.57
N PRO A 80 10.68 -11.62 2.96
CA PRO A 80 9.79 -11.39 1.84
C PRO A 80 10.30 -12.16 0.61
N SER A 81 9.37 -12.78 -0.13
CA SER A 81 9.68 -13.44 -1.39
C SER A 81 9.06 -12.65 -2.54
N PHE A 82 9.89 -12.07 -3.38
CA PHE A 82 9.47 -11.29 -4.54
C PHE A 82 9.71 -12.11 -5.81
N ASP A 83 8.66 -12.80 -6.28
CA ASP A 83 8.70 -13.44 -7.60
C ASP A 83 8.47 -12.41 -8.72
N SER A 84 8.67 -12.83 -9.98
CA SER A 84 8.53 -11.97 -11.15
C SER A 84 7.11 -11.46 -11.40
N ASN A 85 6.10 -12.00 -10.70
CA ASN A 85 4.70 -11.63 -10.82
C ASN A 85 4.21 -10.74 -9.66
N VAL A 86 5.05 -10.43 -8.67
CA VAL A 86 4.70 -9.49 -7.59
C VAL A 86 4.72 -8.05 -8.12
N ALA A 87 3.56 -7.41 -8.15
CA ALA A 87 3.36 -6.01 -8.53
C ALA A 87 3.67 -5.04 -7.39
N GLY A 88 3.37 -5.43 -6.15
CA GLY A 88 3.53 -4.53 -5.01
C GLY A 88 3.34 -5.16 -3.65
N VAL A 89 3.64 -4.38 -2.62
CA VAL A 89 3.43 -4.71 -1.20
C VAL A 89 2.50 -3.67 -0.58
N ILE A 90 1.46 -4.13 0.10
CA ILE A 90 0.55 -3.30 0.91
C ILE A 90 0.77 -3.66 2.37
N LEU A 91 1.09 -2.66 3.19
CA LEU A 91 1.27 -2.83 4.63
C LEU A 91 0.66 -1.67 5.42
N GLN A 92 0.39 -1.91 6.71
CA GLN A 92 -0.13 -0.90 7.62
C GLN A 92 0.98 -0.42 8.57
N TYR A 93 1.11 0.89 8.78
CA TYR A 93 2.10 1.45 9.70
C TYR A 93 1.54 2.61 10.54
N PRO A 94 1.48 2.49 11.89
CA PRO A 94 1.60 1.25 12.67
C PRO A 94 0.53 0.24 12.30
N ASN A 95 0.77 -1.05 12.52
CA ASN A 95 -0.20 -2.07 12.12
C ASN A 95 -1.45 -2.10 13.00
N THR A 96 -2.43 -2.96 12.68
CA THR A 96 -3.73 -2.99 13.40
C THR A 96 -3.61 -3.28 14.90
N GLU A 97 -2.48 -3.83 15.35
CA GLU A 97 -2.17 -4.10 16.76
C GLU A 97 -1.33 -2.99 17.41
N GLY A 98 -0.98 -1.95 16.66
CA GLY A 98 -0.16 -0.83 17.10
C GLY A 98 1.36 -1.08 17.02
N ASN A 99 1.81 -2.16 16.40
CA ASN A 99 3.23 -2.44 16.28
C ASN A 99 3.88 -1.54 15.22
N VAL A 100 5.09 -1.08 15.54
CA VAL A 100 5.95 -0.28 14.68
C VAL A 100 7.12 -1.16 14.24
N LEU A 101 7.23 -1.41 12.94
CA LEU A 101 8.24 -2.29 12.37
C LEU A 101 9.31 -1.49 11.63
N PHE A 102 10.57 -1.94 11.69
CA PHE A 102 11.62 -1.39 10.83
C PHE A 102 11.44 -1.95 9.41
N LEU A 103 11.24 -1.06 8.44
CA LEU A 103 10.88 -1.42 7.07
C LEU A 103 12.02 -1.23 6.07
N ASP A 104 13.17 -0.67 6.47
CA ASP A 104 14.27 -0.30 5.57
C ASP A 104 14.72 -1.46 4.68
N ASP A 105 14.94 -2.63 5.27
CA ASP A 105 15.37 -3.83 4.54
C ASP A 105 14.29 -4.35 3.59
N LEU A 106 13.02 -4.29 4.01
CA LEU A 106 11.87 -4.70 3.20
C LEU A 106 11.71 -3.77 1.99
N VAL A 107 11.76 -2.46 2.21
CA VAL A 107 11.67 -1.43 1.15
C VAL A 107 12.80 -1.60 0.15
N LYS A 108 14.04 -1.73 0.64
CA LYS A 108 15.21 -1.94 -0.21
C LYS A 108 15.06 -3.20 -1.05
N SER A 109 14.69 -4.32 -0.44
CA SER A 109 14.49 -5.58 -1.16
C SER A 109 13.35 -5.51 -2.18
N ALA A 110 12.27 -4.75 -1.91
CA ALA A 110 11.19 -4.55 -2.87
C ALA A 110 11.66 -3.74 -4.10
N HIS A 111 12.39 -2.64 -3.87
CA HIS A 111 12.94 -1.81 -4.94
C HIS A 111 13.94 -2.58 -5.81
N ASP A 112 14.82 -3.39 -5.22
CA ASP A 112 15.78 -4.23 -5.96
C ASP A 112 15.09 -5.23 -6.90
N ASN A 113 13.83 -5.60 -6.62
CA ASN A 113 13.02 -6.53 -7.42
C ASN A 113 11.94 -5.84 -8.31
N ASN A 114 12.01 -4.51 -8.44
CA ASN A 114 11.02 -3.69 -9.16
C ASN A 114 9.58 -3.90 -8.66
N VAL A 115 9.42 -4.05 -7.34
CA VAL A 115 8.13 -4.20 -6.67
C VAL A 115 7.72 -2.86 -6.07
N SER A 116 6.50 -2.40 -6.36
CA SER A 116 5.99 -1.14 -5.81
C SER A 116 5.69 -1.27 -4.32
N PHE A 117 6.25 -0.39 -3.49
CA PHE A 117 6.00 -0.37 -2.05
C PHE A 117 4.90 0.64 -1.71
N LEU A 118 3.83 0.18 -1.03
CA LEU A 118 2.63 0.98 -0.73
C LEU A 118 2.36 0.97 0.79
N PRO A 119 2.99 1.87 1.56
CA PRO A 119 2.74 2.00 2.99
C PRO A 119 1.46 2.81 3.24
N PHE A 120 0.57 2.28 4.07
CA PHE A 120 -0.60 3.01 4.54
C PHE A 120 -0.35 3.52 5.96
N PHE A 121 -0.33 4.85 6.06
CA PHE A 121 -0.15 5.56 7.31
C PHE A 121 -1.51 5.92 7.90
N PHE A 122 -1.79 5.43 9.09
CA PHE A 122 -2.91 5.95 9.86
C PHE A 122 -2.45 7.23 10.58
N SER A 123 -2.96 8.39 10.18
CA SER A 123 -2.91 9.56 11.05
C SER A 123 -4.10 9.47 12.01
N ASN A 124 -3.90 8.89 13.19
CA ASN A 124 -4.82 9.14 14.31
C ASN A 124 -4.61 10.60 14.73
N PHE A 125 -5.41 11.51 14.17
CA PHE A 125 -5.68 12.83 14.72
C PHE A 125 -7.19 12.95 14.94
#